data_AF-A0A850QL74-F1
#
_entry.id   AF-A0A850QL74-F1
#
_cell.length_a   1.000
_cell.length_b   1.000
_cell.length_c   1.000
_cell.angle_alpha   90.00
_cell.angle_beta   90.00
_cell.angle_gamma   90.00
#
_symmetry.space_group_name_H-M   'P 1'
#
loop_
_entity.id
_entity.type
_entity.pdbx_description
1 polymer ?
#
loop_
_entity_poly.entity_id
_entity_poly.type
_entity_poly.pdbx_seq_one_letter_code
_entity_poly.pdbx_strand_id
1 'polypeptide(L)'
;MFIFPSTPELIVWLLLAVSIVTAISSSKPWWSLPLGLTLISALWVGVLTPIGAFVVIIGLAIAYITQKFSRGYWHIAGHIFVLGWAIALTIHALPGFHNLLVLDKVIISSDCVPFTLYFNLDKPMIVFGLLLLLPNMVGDKPIVWQLTAKQWLGIGVGLVVLPLVAMGVGIVKPDFTVPSWIGWFIFNNLLFTCVAEEVLFRGYIQTQLARKLPIV
;
A
#
# COMPACT_ATOMS: atom_id res chain seq x y z
N MET A 1 -9.76 -11.78 19.26
CA MET A 1 -8.95 -11.20 20.36
C MET A 1 -8.06 -10.10 19.80
N PHE A 2 -7.82 -9.04 20.58
CA PHE A 2 -6.80 -8.04 20.25
C PHE A 2 -5.42 -8.58 20.64
N ILE A 3 -4.49 -8.68 19.70
CA ILE A 3 -3.13 -9.17 19.92
C ILE A 3 -2.21 -7.97 19.90
N PHE A 4 -1.67 -7.61 21.06
CA PHE A 4 -0.71 -6.51 21.15
C PHE A 4 0.61 -6.92 20.48
N PRO A 5 1.13 -6.13 19.53
CA PRO A 5 2.47 -6.33 19.01
C PRO A 5 3.48 -6.29 20.17
N SER A 6 4.45 -7.18 20.14
CA SER A 6 5.60 -7.06 21.03
C SER A 6 6.38 -5.78 20.71
N THR A 7 7.14 -5.25 21.68
CA THR A 7 7.91 -4.02 21.47
C THR A 7 8.89 -4.11 20.27
N PRO A 8 9.54 -5.25 19.97
CA PRO A 8 10.39 -5.37 18.78
C PRO A 8 9.60 -5.35 17.46
N GLU A 9 8.41 -5.96 17.43
CA GLU A 9 7.56 -5.95 16.23
C GLU A 9 7.04 -4.54 15.93
N LEU A 10 6.67 -3.78 16.96
CA LEU A 10 6.19 -2.41 16.80
C LEU A 10 7.24 -1.53 16.11
N ILE A 11 8.53 -1.73 16.39
CA ILE A 11 9.62 -0.99 15.76
C ILE A 11 9.64 -1.22 14.24
N VAL A 12 9.43 -2.45 13.78
CA VAL A 12 9.36 -2.78 12.35
C VAL A 12 8.29 -1.93 11.67
N TRP A 13 7.09 -1.89 12.25
CA TRP A 13 5.94 -1.19 11.67
C TRP A 13 6.07 0.33 11.75
N LEU A 14 6.68 0.87 12.82
CA LEU A 14 6.96 2.30 12.92
C LEU A 14 8.03 2.75 11.92
N LEU A 15 9.11 1.97 11.75
CA LEU A 15 10.12 2.24 10.73
C LEU A 15 9.53 2.17 9.32
N LEU A 16 8.65 1.19 9.07
CA LEU A 16 7.94 1.08 7.80
C LEU A 16 7.06 2.32 7.56
N ALA A 17 6.27 2.74 8.54
CA ALA A 17 5.45 3.94 8.45
C ALA A 17 6.29 5.20 8.15
N VAL A 18 7.42 5.39 8.84
CA VAL A 18 8.35 6.50 8.59
C VAL A 18 8.91 6.42 7.17
N SER A 19 9.28 5.23 6.68
CA SER A 19 9.79 5.06 5.32
C SER A 19 8.74 5.42 4.25
N ILE A 20 7.47 5.06 4.45
CA ILE A 20 6.38 5.41 3.55
C ILE A 20 6.11 6.93 3.57
N VAL A 21 5.99 7.52 4.75
CA VAL A 21 5.72 8.96 4.90
C VAL A 21 6.83 9.78 4.26
N THR A 22 8.09 9.41 4.48
CA THR A 22 9.23 10.09 3.86
C THR A 22 9.28 9.88 2.33
N ALA A 23 8.85 8.71 1.83
CA ALA A 23 8.78 8.43 0.40
C ALA A 23 7.75 9.29 -0.33
N ILE A 24 6.61 9.59 0.31
CA ILE A 24 5.54 10.38 -0.30
C ILE A 24 5.67 11.89 -0.05
N SER A 25 6.45 12.30 0.95
CA SER A 25 6.58 13.71 1.35
C SER A 25 7.81 14.41 0.76
N SER A 26 8.74 13.66 0.17
CA SER A 26 9.99 14.23 -0.36
C SER A 26 10.40 13.53 -1.65
N SER A 27 10.89 14.31 -2.62
CA SER A 27 11.56 13.80 -3.82
C SER A 27 12.97 13.28 -3.53
N LYS A 28 13.53 13.55 -2.34
CA LYS A 28 14.82 12.99 -1.92
C LYS A 28 14.64 11.55 -1.41
N PRO A 29 15.64 10.66 -1.58
CA PRO A 29 15.54 9.24 -1.22
C PRO A 29 15.70 8.98 0.28
N TRP A 30 15.21 9.87 1.14
CA TRP A 30 15.30 9.75 2.61
C TRP A 30 14.56 8.54 3.16
N TRP A 31 13.61 8.00 2.39
CA TRP A 31 12.90 6.76 2.69
C TRP A 31 13.79 5.51 2.71
N SER A 32 14.93 5.53 2.01
CA SER A 32 15.79 4.36 1.85
C SER A 32 16.45 3.91 3.16
N LEU A 33 16.83 4.85 4.03
CA LEU A 33 17.42 4.56 5.34
C LEU A 33 16.41 3.86 6.28
N PRO A 34 15.23 4.43 6.59
CA PRO A 34 14.24 3.74 7.42
C PRO A 34 13.72 2.45 6.77
N LEU A 35 13.66 2.36 5.43
CA LEU A 35 13.34 1.09 4.77
C LEU A 35 14.42 0.03 5.03
N GLY A 36 15.70 0.37 4.90
CA GLY A 36 16.80 -0.54 5.23
C GLY A 36 16.73 -1.04 6.68
N LEU A 37 16.48 -0.13 7.62
CA LEU A 37 16.27 -0.48 9.03
C LEU A 37 15.01 -1.34 9.25
N THR A 38 13.94 -1.10 8.48
CA THR A 38 12.73 -1.94 8.49
C THR A 38 13.06 -3.37 8.07
N LEU A 39 13.80 -3.56 6.97
CA LEU A 39 14.16 -4.90 6.49
C LEU A 39 15.08 -5.65 7.47
N ILE A 40 16.06 -4.95 8.05
CA ILE A 40 16.96 -5.52 9.06
C ILE A 40 16.19 -5.93 10.32
N SER A 41 15.33 -5.05 10.84
CA SER A 41 14.52 -5.36 12.02
C SER A 41 13.50 -6.46 11.75
N ALA A 42 12.86 -6.47 10.57
CA ALA A 42 11.93 -7.51 10.18
C ALA A 42 12.61 -8.89 10.07
N LEU A 43 13.85 -8.95 9.58
CA LEU A 43 14.67 -10.16 9.58
C LEU A 43 15.00 -10.62 11.00
N TRP A 44 15.36 -9.68 11.89
CA TRP A 44 15.74 -9.98 13.26
C TRP A 44 14.57 -10.53 14.10
N VAL A 45 13.37 -9.96 13.89
CA VAL A 45 12.14 -10.34 14.62
C VAL A 45 11.43 -11.53 13.95
N GLY A 46 11.80 -11.91 12.72
CA GLY A 46 11.24 -13.06 12.01
C GLY A 46 9.98 -12.76 11.18
N VAL A 47 9.55 -11.51 11.12
CA VAL A 47 8.48 -11.02 10.22
C VAL A 47 8.86 -11.22 8.75
N LEU A 48 10.16 -11.09 8.45
CA LEU A 48 10.72 -11.32 7.12
C LEU A 48 11.77 -12.43 7.22
N THR A 49 11.76 -13.37 6.28
CA THR A 49 12.81 -14.37 6.15
C THR A 49 13.91 -13.91 5.18
N PRO A 50 15.09 -14.55 5.16
CA PRO A 50 16.10 -14.28 4.13
C PRO A 50 15.58 -14.43 2.70
N ILE A 51 14.68 -15.39 2.44
CA ILE A 51 14.04 -15.57 1.14
C ILE A 51 13.14 -14.38 0.81
N GLY A 52 12.32 -13.92 1.76
CA GLY A 52 11.47 -12.74 1.60
C GLY A 52 12.31 -11.48 1.34
N ALA A 53 13.40 -11.29 2.10
CA ALA A 53 14.31 -10.18 1.88
C ALA A 53 14.96 -10.21 0.48
N PHE A 54 15.36 -11.40 0.01
CA PHE A 54 15.86 -11.57 -1.36
C PHE A 54 14.81 -11.18 -2.41
N VAL A 55 13.56 -11.62 -2.24
CA VAL A 55 12.44 -11.24 -3.10
C VAL A 55 12.23 -9.72 -3.14
N VAL A 56 12.29 -9.06 -1.99
CA VAL A 56 12.17 -7.60 -1.92
C VAL A 56 13.34 -6.92 -2.62
N ILE A 57 14.57 -7.30 -2.31
CA ILE A 57 15.78 -6.70 -2.87
C ILE A 57 15.82 -6.84 -4.39
N ILE A 58 15.49 -8.02 -4.94
CA ILE A 58 15.42 -8.22 -6.40
C ILE A 58 14.35 -7.35 -7.03
N GLY A 59 13.15 -7.28 -6.44
CA GLY A 59 12.07 -6.43 -6.95
C GLY A 59 12.49 -4.96 -7.04
N LEU A 60 13.08 -4.44 -5.96
CA LEU A 60 13.58 -3.07 -5.91
C LEU A 60 14.76 -2.82 -6.87
N ALA A 61 15.69 -3.79 -6.98
CA ALA A 61 16.83 -3.69 -7.87
C ALA A 61 16.39 -3.66 -9.34
N ILE A 62 15.47 -4.55 -9.74
CA ILE A 62 14.93 -4.56 -11.11
C ILE A 62 14.18 -3.26 -11.39
N ALA A 63 13.38 -2.75 -10.45
CA ALA A 63 12.72 -1.46 -10.61
C ALA A 63 13.72 -0.31 -10.86
N TYR A 64 14.75 -0.21 -10.03
CA TYR A 64 15.80 0.80 -10.15
C TYR A 64 16.60 0.68 -11.46
N ILE A 65 16.96 -0.53 -11.87
CA ILE A 65 17.68 -0.77 -13.12
C ILE A 65 16.79 -0.42 -14.32
N THR A 66 15.50 -0.80 -14.27
CA THR A 66 14.53 -0.54 -15.34
C THR A 66 14.37 0.94 -15.62
N GLN A 67 14.40 1.76 -14.57
CA GLN A 67 14.30 3.23 -14.66
C GLN A 67 15.42 3.86 -15.49
N LYS A 68 16.59 3.22 -15.60
CA LYS A 68 17.72 3.71 -16.42
C LYS A 68 17.53 3.48 -17.92
N PHE A 69 16.64 2.58 -18.30
CA PHE A 69 16.31 2.35 -19.71
C PHE A 69 15.21 3.32 -20.14
N SER A 70 15.43 4.05 -21.23
CA SER A 70 14.46 5.02 -21.73
C SER A 70 13.40 4.39 -22.63
N ARG A 71 13.77 3.40 -23.46
CA ARG A 71 12.89 2.68 -24.41
C ARG A 71 13.47 1.29 -24.73
N GLY A 72 12.66 0.44 -25.35
CA GLY A 72 13.08 -0.87 -25.86
C GLY A 72 12.55 -2.05 -25.05
N TYR A 73 12.91 -3.26 -25.49
CA TYR A 73 12.41 -4.52 -24.92
C TYR A 73 12.67 -4.63 -23.41
N TRP A 74 13.88 -4.31 -22.96
CA TRP A 74 14.25 -4.37 -21.53
C TRP A 74 13.48 -3.39 -20.65
N HIS A 75 13.13 -2.22 -21.18
CA HIS A 75 12.28 -1.27 -20.47
C HIS A 75 10.87 -1.86 -20.26
N ILE A 76 10.26 -2.40 -21.33
CA ILE A 76 8.92 -3.01 -21.24
C ILE A 76 8.94 -4.24 -20.33
N ALA A 77 9.93 -5.12 -20.49
CA ALA A 77 10.07 -6.33 -19.67
C ALA A 77 10.23 -6.00 -18.18
N GLY A 78 11.02 -4.97 -17.84
CA GLY A 78 11.17 -4.52 -16.46
C GLY A 78 9.87 -3.97 -15.86
N HIS A 79 9.11 -3.17 -16.62
CA HIS A 79 7.79 -2.70 -16.18
C HIS A 79 6.80 -3.86 -15.95
N ILE A 80 6.75 -4.83 -16.87
CA ILE A 80 5.91 -6.03 -16.72
C ILE A 80 6.32 -6.82 -15.47
N PHE A 81 7.63 -7.01 -15.26
CA PHE A 81 8.14 -7.69 -14.08
C PHE A 81 7.73 -6.99 -12.78
N VAL A 82 7.97 -5.68 -12.67
CA VAL A 82 7.66 -4.93 -11.43
C VAL A 82 6.16 -4.95 -11.15
N LEU A 83 5.31 -4.88 -12.18
CA LEU A 83 3.87 -5.03 -12.02
C LEU A 83 3.46 -6.43 -11.57
N GLY A 84 4.04 -7.47 -12.17
CA GLY A 84 3.81 -8.85 -11.75
C GLY A 84 4.24 -9.10 -10.31
N TRP A 85 5.41 -8.56 -9.92
CA TRP A 85 5.92 -8.58 -8.55
C TRP A 85 5.01 -7.83 -7.58
N ALA A 86 4.52 -6.64 -7.95
CA ALA A 86 3.58 -5.88 -7.14
C ALA A 86 2.23 -6.60 -6.93
N ILE A 87 1.71 -7.24 -7.98
CA ILE A 87 0.50 -8.07 -7.87
C ILE A 87 0.77 -9.25 -6.94
N ALA A 88 1.88 -9.95 -7.11
CA ALA A 88 2.25 -11.10 -6.29
C ALA A 88 2.43 -10.73 -4.80
N LEU A 89 2.99 -9.56 -4.49
CA LEU A 89 3.04 -9.02 -3.13
C LEU A 89 1.64 -8.70 -2.58
N THR A 90 0.78 -8.08 -3.39
CA THR A 90 -0.58 -7.67 -2.97
C THR A 90 -1.45 -8.86 -2.60
N ILE A 91 -1.32 -9.96 -3.34
CA ILE A 91 -2.09 -11.20 -3.09
C ILE A 91 -1.37 -12.16 -2.15
N HIS A 92 -0.25 -11.74 -1.53
CA HIS A 92 0.56 -12.56 -0.62
C HIS A 92 1.05 -13.89 -1.23
N ALA A 93 1.32 -13.93 -2.54
CA ALA A 93 1.76 -15.14 -3.25
C ALA A 93 3.25 -15.44 -3.10
N LEU A 94 4.05 -14.48 -2.61
CA LEU A 94 5.49 -14.63 -2.48
C LEU A 94 5.87 -15.20 -1.10
N PRO A 95 6.83 -16.12 -1.04
CA PRO A 95 7.21 -16.75 0.22
C PRO A 95 8.01 -15.81 1.11
N GLY A 96 8.05 -16.14 2.41
CA GLY A 96 9.00 -15.55 3.33
C GLY A 96 8.53 -14.29 4.05
N PHE A 97 7.22 -13.99 3.99
CA PHE A 97 6.55 -12.95 4.77
C PHE A 97 5.70 -13.60 5.86
N HIS A 98 6.03 -13.35 7.12
CA HIS A 98 5.25 -13.76 8.29
C HIS A 98 4.54 -12.52 8.85
N ASN A 99 3.49 -12.10 8.14
CA ASN A 99 2.73 -10.90 8.47
C ASN A 99 2.09 -11.00 9.88
N LEU A 100 2.10 -9.89 10.61
CA LEU A 100 1.71 -9.86 12.03
C LEU A 100 0.19 -9.86 12.16
N LEU A 101 -0.37 -10.84 12.88
CA LEU A 101 -1.77 -10.88 13.25
C LEU A 101 -2.04 -9.90 14.41
N VAL A 102 -2.80 -8.84 14.17
CA VAL A 102 -3.11 -7.80 15.18
C VAL A 102 -4.51 -7.97 15.75
N LEU A 103 -5.48 -8.32 14.90
CA LEU A 103 -6.85 -8.62 15.31
C LEU A 103 -7.21 -9.99 14.82
N ASP A 104 -7.62 -10.89 15.71
CA ASP A 104 -8.08 -12.23 15.35
C ASP A 104 -9.58 -12.38 15.57
N LYS A 105 -10.36 -12.48 14.49
CA LYS A 105 -11.80 -12.78 14.52
C LYS A 105 -12.58 -11.96 15.55
N VAL A 106 -12.28 -10.66 15.64
CA VAL A 106 -13.00 -9.76 16.55
C VAL A 106 -14.39 -9.50 15.98
N ILE A 107 -15.39 -9.49 16.86
CA ILE A 107 -16.79 -9.22 16.51
C ILE A 107 -17.12 -7.83 17.07
N ILE A 108 -17.60 -6.93 16.21
CA ILE A 108 -17.94 -5.55 16.59
C ILE A 108 -19.34 -5.51 17.22
N SER A 109 -20.32 -6.14 16.57
CA SER A 109 -21.70 -6.30 17.03
C SER A 109 -22.24 -7.69 16.69
N SER A 110 -23.37 -8.09 17.27
CA SER A 110 -23.93 -9.45 17.13
C SER A 110 -24.20 -9.88 15.68
N ASP A 111 -24.48 -8.91 14.80
CA ASP A 111 -24.82 -9.14 13.40
C ASP A 111 -23.59 -9.08 12.47
N CYS A 112 -22.41 -8.77 13.01
CA CYS A 112 -21.18 -8.63 12.23
C CYS A 112 -20.46 -9.96 12.02
N VAL A 113 -19.93 -10.15 10.82
CA VAL A 113 -18.97 -11.23 10.54
C VAL A 113 -17.66 -10.99 11.31
N PRO A 114 -16.96 -12.05 11.74
CA PRO A 114 -15.68 -11.91 12.42
C PRO A 114 -14.65 -11.19 11.55
N PHE A 115 -14.01 -10.16 12.10
CA PHE A 115 -12.99 -9.37 11.43
C PHE A 115 -11.59 -9.76 11.89
N THR A 116 -10.67 -9.90 10.93
CA THR A 116 -9.26 -10.21 11.18
C THR A 116 -8.39 -9.17 10.48
N LEU A 117 -7.36 -8.68 11.16
CA LEU A 117 -6.44 -7.67 10.64
C LEU A 117 -5.01 -8.16 10.78
N TYR A 118 -4.29 -8.14 9.66
CA TYR A 118 -2.87 -8.36 9.60
C TYR A 118 -2.15 -7.06 9.25
N PHE A 119 -1.00 -6.84 9.87
CA PHE A 119 -0.02 -5.90 9.36
C PHE A 119 0.86 -6.65 8.36
N ASN A 120 0.81 -6.18 7.13
CA ASN A 120 1.39 -6.84 5.98
C ASN A 120 2.62 -6.06 5.52
N LEU A 121 3.80 -6.69 5.55
CA LEU A 121 5.06 -6.04 5.17
C LEU A 121 5.25 -6.00 3.65
N ASP A 122 4.73 -7.00 2.96
CA ASP A 122 4.83 -7.19 1.51
C ASP A 122 4.17 -6.08 0.69
N LYS A 123 2.87 -5.82 0.89
CA LYS A 123 2.10 -4.86 0.08
C LYS A 123 2.73 -3.45 0.07
N PRO A 124 3.21 -2.90 1.19
CA PRO A 124 3.92 -1.62 1.19
C PRO A 124 5.19 -1.56 0.32
N MET A 125 5.83 -2.70 0.02
CA MET A 125 7.05 -2.70 -0.81
C MET A 125 6.81 -2.19 -2.23
N ILE A 126 5.56 -2.26 -2.69
CA ILE A 126 5.09 -1.72 -3.96
C ILE A 126 5.36 -0.21 -4.07
N VAL A 127 5.21 0.52 -2.97
CA VAL A 127 5.46 1.97 -2.92
C VAL A 127 6.89 2.27 -3.38
N PHE A 128 7.86 1.59 -2.79
CA PHE A 128 9.28 1.80 -3.08
C PHE A 128 9.67 1.28 -4.46
N GLY A 129 9.13 0.13 -4.87
CA GLY A 129 9.39 -0.41 -6.20
C GLY A 129 8.89 0.52 -7.31
N LEU A 130 7.66 1.01 -7.20
CA LEU A 130 7.12 1.95 -8.19
C LEU A 130 7.81 3.31 -8.14
N LEU A 131 8.25 3.77 -6.96
CA LEU A 131 9.00 5.02 -6.84
C LEU A 131 10.37 4.93 -7.47
N LEU A 132 11.05 3.78 -7.33
CA LEU A 132 12.30 3.53 -8.04
C LEU A 132 12.08 3.42 -9.55
N LEU A 133 11.00 2.78 -9.99
CA LEU A 133 10.68 2.61 -11.40
C LEU A 133 10.29 3.93 -12.08
N LEU A 134 9.50 4.76 -11.40
CA LEU A 134 8.97 6.02 -11.92
C LEU A 134 9.08 7.15 -10.86
N PRO A 135 10.27 7.72 -10.64
CA PRO A 135 10.52 8.66 -9.54
C PRO A 135 9.63 9.91 -9.53
N ASN A 136 9.23 10.37 -10.72
CA ASN A 136 8.43 11.59 -10.87
C ASN A 136 6.92 11.34 -10.74
N MET A 137 6.50 10.17 -10.24
CA MET A 137 5.08 9.82 -10.09
C MET A 137 4.42 10.45 -8.86
N VAL A 138 5.21 10.68 -7.81
CA VAL A 138 4.78 11.44 -6.62
C VAL A 138 5.24 12.86 -6.86
N GLY A 139 4.34 13.71 -7.36
CA GLY A 139 4.70 15.04 -7.84
C GLY A 139 5.13 15.98 -6.72
N ASP A 140 6.13 16.84 -6.98
CA ASP A 140 6.50 17.97 -6.11
C ASP A 140 5.43 19.08 -6.07
N LYS A 141 4.31 18.92 -6.79
CA LYS A 141 3.26 19.92 -6.86
C LYS A 141 2.45 19.85 -5.56
N PRO A 142 2.14 21.00 -4.94
CA PRO A 142 1.27 21.02 -3.76
C PRO A 142 -0.03 20.30 -4.09
N ILE A 143 -0.57 19.55 -3.12
CA ILE A 143 -1.88 18.92 -3.24
C ILE A 143 -2.91 20.06 -3.38
N VAL A 144 -3.22 20.42 -4.62
CA VAL A 144 -4.27 21.38 -4.91
C VAL A 144 -5.56 20.58 -5.04
N TRP A 145 -6.46 20.72 -4.07
CA TRP A 145 -7.81 20.12 -4.09
C TRP A 145 -8.73 20.82 -5.10
N GLN A 146 -8.26 21.03 -6.33
CA GLN A 146 -9.05 21.58 -7.44
C GLN A 146 -9.80 20.46 -8.14
N LEU A 147 -10.65 19.76 -7.39
CA LEU A 147 -11.59 18.84 -8.00
C LEU A 147 -12.70 19.65 -8.67
N THR A 148 -12.97 19.35 -9.93
CA THR A 148 -14.12 19.90 -10.65
C THR A 148 -15.42 19.45 -10.00
N ALA A 149 -16.50 20.21 -10.17
CA ALA A 149 -17.82 19.81 -9.66
C ALA A 149 -18.24 18.41 -10.13
N LYS A 150 -17.86 18.01 -11.36
CA LYS A 150 -18.09 16.66 -11.90
C LYS A 150 -17.31 15.58 -11.14
N GLN A 151 -16.06 15.85 -10.77
CA GLN A 151 -15.25 14.91 -9.97
C GLN A 151 -15.78 14.78 -8.54
N TRP A 152 -16.17 15.89 -7.92
CA TRP A 152 -16.85 15.87 -6.61
C TRP A 152 -18.15 15.08 -6.66
N LEU A 153 -18.97 15.30 -7.70
CA LEU A 153 -20.19 14.54 -7.91
C LEU A 153 -19.89 13.05 -8.10
N GLY A 154 -18.89 12.69 -8.91
CA GLY A 154 -18.50 11.29 -9.11
C GLY A 154 -18.07 10.60 -7.81
N ILE A 155 -17.25 11.26 -7.00
CA ILE A 155 -16.83 10.77 -5.68
C ILE A 155 -18.03 10.63 -4.75
N GLY A 156 -18.87 11.67 -4.65
CA GLY A 156 -20.06 11.67 -3.78
C GLY A 156 -21.05 10.57 -4.16
N VAL A 157 -21.29 10.39 -5.46
CA VAL A 157 -22.12 9.30 -5.99
C VAL A 157 -21.52 7.95 -5.61
N GLY A 158 -20.21 7.73 -5.81
CA GLY A 158 -19.57 6.48 -5.42
C GLY A 158 -19.69 6.19 -3.92
N LEU A 159 -19.39 7.18 -3.08
CA LEU A 159 -19.42 7.05 -1.61
C LEU A 159 -20.82 6.86 -1.04
N VAL A 160 -21.86 7.41 -1.68
CA VAL A 160 -23.24 7.33 -1.17
C VAL A 160 -24.01 6.19 -1.82
N VAL A 161 -23.94 6.05 -3.15
CA VAL A 161 -24.73 5.06 -3.89
C VAL A 161 -24.29 3.64 -3.59
N LEU A 162 -22.99 3.36 -3.49
CA LEU A 162 -22.51 1.99 -3.23
C LEU A 162 -23.02 1.45 -1.87
N PRO A 163 -22.89 2.18 -0.74
CA PRO A 163 -23.50 1.74 0.52
C PRO A 163 -25.02 1.67 0.46
N LEU A 164 -25.71 2.62 -0.17
CA LEU A 164 -27.16 2.60 -0.31
C LEU A 164 -27.66 1.36 -1.07
N VAL A 165 -26.99 0.99 -2.17
CA VAL A 165 -27.31 -0.22 -2.93
C VAL A 165 -27.04 -1.47 -2.09
N ALA A 166 -25.90 -1.54 -1.40
CA ALA A 166 -25.60 -2.66 -0.51
C ALA A 166 -26.62 -2.81 0.63
N MET A 167 -27.11 -1.70 1.18
CA MET A 167 -28.20 -1.69 2.15
C MET A 167 -29.54 -2.10 1.54
N GLY A 168 -29.88 -1.62 0.34
CA GLY A 168 -31.11 -1.96 -0.36
C GLY A 168 -31.22 -3.43 -0.74
N VAL A 169 -30.09 -4.09 -1.03
CA VAL A 169 -30.01 -5.54 -1.27
C VAL A 169 -29.91 -6.34 0.05
N GLY A 170 -29.75 -5.68 1.19
CA GLY A 170 -29.67 -6.33 2.51
C GLY A 170 -28.31 -6.96 2.83
N ILE A 171 -27.26 -6.63 2.08
CA ILE A 171 -25.88 -7.11 2.31
C ILE A 171 -25.26 -6.41 3.52
N VAL A 172 -25.54 -5.11 3.68
CA VAL A 172 -25.00 -4.27 4.75
C VAL A 172 -26.14 -3.67 5.56
N LYS A 173 -25.97 -3.61 6.89
CA LYS A 173 -26.84 -2.86 7.80
C LYS A 173 -26.02 -1.75 8.47
N PRO A 174 -26.59 -0.56 8.71
CA PRO A 174 -25.93 0.47 9.49
C PRO A 174 -25.58 -0.01 10.89
N ASP A 175 -24.32 0.14 11.27
CA ASP A 175 -23.83 -0.08 12.64
C ASP A 175 -22.93 1.09 13.01
N PHE A 176 -23.26 1.78 14.10
CA PHE A 176 -22.53 2.96 14.59
C PHE A 176 -21.58 2.63 15.73
N THR A 177 -21.32 1.34 15.98
CA THR A 177 -20.39 0.88 17.00
C THR A 177 -18.95 1.23 16.62
N VAL A 178 -18.27 1.97 17.50
CA VAL A 178 -16.85 2.31 17.32
C VAL A 178 -16.00 1.33 18.15
N PRO A 179 -15.23 0.44 17.51
CA PRO A 179 -14.39 -0.50 18.24
C PRO A 179 -13.18 0.21 18.85
N SER A 180 -12.74 -0.24 20.02
CA SER A 180 -11.55 0.29 20.71
C SER A 180 -10.25 0.18 19.89
N TRP A 181 -10.20 -0.75 18.92
CA TRP A 181 -9.06 -0.99 18.06
C TRP A 181 -9.08 -0.19 16.74
N ILE A 182 -10.04 0.72 16.53
CA ILE A 182 -10.19 1.48 15.28
C ILE A 182 -8.91 2.22 14.87
N GLY A 183 -8.11 2.68 15.84
CA GLY A 183 -6.83 3.34 15.56
C GLY A 183 -5.85 2.45 14.79
N TRP A 184 -5.76 1.16 15.14
CA TRP A 184 -4.90 0.20 14.44
C TRP A 184 -5.41 -0.11 13.04
N PHE A 185 -6.73 -0.19 12.88
CA PHE A 185 -7.37 -0.33 11.58
C PHE A 185 -7.05 0.86 10.67
N ILE A 186 -7.24 2.09 11.17
CA ILE A 186 -6.96 3.32 10.42
C ILE A 186 -5.48 3.39 10.06
N PHE A 187 -4.58 3.16 11.02
CA PHE A 187 -3.13 3.17 10.79
C PHE A 187 -2.71 2.21 9.67
N ASN A 188 -3.13 0.94 9.76
CA ASN A 188 -2.79 -0.08 8.77
C ASN A 188 -3.37 0.23 7.40
N ASN A 189 -4.67 0.56 7.35
CA ASN A 189 -5.32 0.76 6.07
C ASN A 189 -4.84 2.04 5.40
N LEU A 190 -4.66 3.13 6.15
CA LEU A 190 -4.19 4.38 5.56
C LEU A 190 -2.77 4.26 5.01
N LEU A 191 -1.83 3.74 5.81
CA LEU A 191 -0.41 3.74 5.42
C LEU A 191 0.01 2.51 4.61
N PHE A 192 -0.40 1.30 5.02
CA PHE A 192 0.11 0.06 4.42
C PHE A 192 -0.75 -0.44 3.25
N THR A 193 -2.00 0.02 3.17
CA THR A 193 -2.92 -0.34 2.09
C THR A 193 -3.16 0.80 1.13
N CYS A 194 -3.75 1.91 1.58
CA CYS A 194 -4.17 3.01 0.71
C CYS A 194 -3.00 3.71 0.04
N VAL A 195 -1.87 3.95 0.72
CA VAL A 195 -0.71 4.56 0.04
C VAL A 195 -0.17 3.65 -1.07
N ALA A 196 -0.09 2.34 -0.85
CA ALA A 196 0.34 1.39 -1.89
C ALA A 196 -0.62 1.39 -3.09
N GLU A 197 -1.93 1.41 -2.82
CA GLU A 197 -2.97 1.47 -3.86
C GLU A 197 -2.95 2.80 -4.62
N GLU A 198 -2.88 3.93 -3.93
CA GLU A 198 -2.79 5.25 -4.57
C GLU A 198 -1.52 5.37 -5.42
N VAL A 199 -0.38 4.87 -4.93
CA VAL A 199 0.86 4.85 -5.71
C VAL A 199 0.73 3.98 -6.96
N LEU A 200 0.09 2.82 -6.87
CA LEU A 200 -0.15 1.94 -8.02
C LEU A 200 -1.13 2.55 -9.02
N PHE A 201 -2.33 2.94 -8.57
CA PHE A 201 -3.39 3.39 -9.44
C PHE A 201 -3.18 4.83 -9.91
N ARG A 202 -3.00 5.77 -8.98
CA ARG A 202 -2.88 7.19 -9.29
C ARG A 202 -1.46 7.57 -9.69
N GLY A 203 -0.46 7.10 -8.94
CA GLY A 203 0.94 7.36 -9.24
C GLY A 203 1.36 6.73 -10.57
N TYR A 204 1.20 5.41 -10.72
CA TYR A 204 1.72 4.68 -11.87
C TYR A 204 0.70 4.56 -13.03
N ILE A 205 -0.46 3.92 -12.83
CA ILE A 205 -1.39 3.61 -13.93
C ILE A 205 -1.94 4.88 -14.58
N GLN A 206 -2.51 5.80 -13.80
CA GLN A 206 -3.09 7.05 -14.32
C GLN A 206 -2.05 7.92 -15.02
N THR A 207 -0.85 8.08 -14.45
CA THR A 207 0.24 8.85 -15.09
C THR A 207 0.61 8.27 -16.45
N GLN A 208 0.69 6.95 -16.57
CA GLN A 208 1.04 6.30 -17.84
C GLN A 208 -0.08 6.40 -18.87
N LEU A 209 -1.34 6.31 -18.44
CA LEU A 209 -2.51 6.52 -19.32
C LEU A 209 -2.60 7.97 -19.79
N ALA A 210 -2.44 8.96 -18.89
CA ALA A 210 -2.50 10.39 -19.21
C ALA A 210 -1.39 10.83 -20.17
N ARG A 211 -0.24 10.16 -20.19
CA ARG A 211 0.84 10.42 -21.17
C ARG A 211 0.51 9.91 -22.57
N LYS A 212 -0.36 8.89 -22.70
CA LYS A 212 -0.72 8.25 -23.97
C LYS A 212 -2.06 8.73 -24.53
N LEU A 213 -2.98 9.09 -23.66
CA LEU A 213 -4.28 9.64 -24.03
C LEU A 213 -4.18 11.17 -23.94
N PRO A 214 -4.30 11.90 -25.06
CA PRO A 214 -4.46 13.35 -24.99
C PRO A 214 -5.75 13.63 -24.22
N ILE A 215 -5.61 14.09 -22.98
CA ILE A 215 -6.75 14.61 -22.22
C ILE A 215 -7.04 15.97 -22.85
N VAL A 216 -8.00 15.98 -23.80
CA VAL A 216 -8.61 17.20 -24.37
C VAL A 216 -9.42 17.91 -23.29
#